data_AF-A0A3D4W2T3-F1
#
_entry.id   AF-A0A3D4W2T3-F1
#
_cell.length_a   1.000
_cell.length_b   1.000
_cell.length_c   1.000
_cell.angle_alpha   90.00
_cell.angle_beta   90.00
_cell.angle_gamma   90.00
#
_symmetry.space_group_name_H-M   'P 1'
#
loop_
_entity.id
_entity.type
_entity.pdbx_description
1 polymer ?
#
loop_
_entity_poly.entity_id
_entity_poly.type
_entity_poly.pdbx_seq_one_letter_code
_entity_poly.pdbx_strand_id
1 'polypeptide(L)'
;CAILLPVGLEYNKTVAGERYRAVGKAMGVKGIDEMNDAEAADATIAAVKQLSADVGIPANLQGILKEEDIHFLAESAFADACRPGNPRDTSVEEIEALYKSQL
;
A
#
# COMPACT_ATOMS: atom_id res chain seq x y z
N CYS A 1 4.04 7.54 5.51
CA CYS A 1 3.93 7.32 4.05
C CYS A 1 4.71 6.10 3.56
N ALA A 2 6.03 6.00 3.76
CA ALA A 2 6.82 4.91 3.15
C ALA A 2 6.46 3.49 3.65
N ILE A 3 6.31 3.29 4.97
CA ILE A 3 5.98 1.99 5.58
C ILE A 3 4.64 1.44 5.08
N LEU A 4 3.63 2.31 4.98
CA LEU A 4 2.26 1.94 4.60
C LEU A 4 2.00 1.89 3.10
N LEU A 5 2.92 2.38 2.26
CA LEU A 5 2.71 2.43 0.82
C LEU A 5 2.46 1.04 0.22
N PRO A 6 3.29 0.00 0.48
CA PRO A 6 3.02 -1.34 -0.04
C PRO A 6 1.66 -1.90 0.39
N VAL A 7 1.25 -1.62 1.62
CA VAL A 7 -0.01 -2.09 2.22
C VAL A 7 -1.21 -1.46 1.52
N GLY A 8 -1.17 -0.15 1.31
CA GLY A 8 -2.22 0.56 0.58
C GLY A 8 -2.28 0.15 -0.90
N LEU A 9 -1.13 -0.17 -1.49
CA LEU A 9 -1.07 -0.72 -2.85
C LEU A 9 -1.73 -2.11 -2.91
N GLU A 10 -1.42 -3.01 -1.98
CA GLU A 10 -2.08 -4.33 -1.90
C GLU A 10 -3.59 -4.21 -1.71
N TYR A 11 -4.03 -3.32 -0.82
CA TYR A 11 -5.45 -3.06 -0.58
C TYR A 11 -6.21 -2.57 -1.82
N ASN A 12 -5.55 -1.74 -2.63
CA ASN A 12 -6.13 -1.14 -3.84
C ASN A 12 -5.91 -1.96 -5.12
N LYS A 13 -5.13 -3.05 -5.07
CA LYS A 13 -4.70 -3.83 -6.24
C LYS A 13 -5.86 -4.24 -7.15
N THR A 14 -6.99 -4.64 -6.57
CA THR A 14 -8.15 -5.17 -7.32
C THR A 14 -8.91 -4.11 -8.12
N VAL A 15 -8.76 -2.82 -7.80
CA VAL A 15 -9.46 -1.72 -8.48
C VAL A 15 -8.56 -0.87 -9.37
N ALA A 16 -7.25 -1.10 -9.33
CA ALA A 16 -6.26 -0.25 -10.00
C ALA A 16 -5.25 -1.01 -10.87
N GLY A 17 -5.45 -2.31 -11.12
CA GLY A 17 -4.50 -3.24 -11.77
C GLY A 17 -3.73 -2.68 -12.99
N GLU A 18 -4.42 -2.17 -14.01
CA GLU A 18 -3.75 -1.62 -15.22
C GLU A 18 -2.76 -0.49 -14.89
N ARG A 19 -3.06 0.34 -13.87
CA ARG A 19 -2.19 1.45 -13.45
C ARG A 19 -0.89 0.95 -12.83
N TYR A 20 -0.88 -0.25 -12.23
CA TYR A 20 0.32 -0.83 -11.62
C TYR A 20 1.34 -1.19 -12.69
N ARG A 21 0.90 -1.71 -13.85
CA ARG A 21 1.80 -2.01 -14.96
C ARG A 21 2.60 -0.78 -15.38
N ALA A 22 1.95 0.37 -15.51
CA ALA A 22 2.62 1.63 -15.85
C ALA A 22 3.66 2.03 -14.78
N VAL A 23 3.32 1.90 -13.49
CA VAL A 23 4.25 2.18 -12.39
C VAL A 23 5.43 1.20 -12.39
N GLY A 24 5.18 -0.12 -12.46
CA GLY A 24 6.22 -1.13 -12.47
C GLY A 24 7.16 -1.00 -13.67
N LYS A 25 6.62 -0.64 -14.85
CA LYS A 25 7.44 -0.34 -16.03
C LYS A 25 8.37 0.85 -15.78
N ALA A 26 7.86 1.92 -15.19
CA ALA A 26 8.66 3.09 -14.82
C ALA A 26 9.71 2.76 -13.73
N MET A 27 9.41 1.81 -12.84
CA MET A 27 10.34 1.29 -11.84
C MET A 27 11.37 0.29 -12.40
N GLY A 28 11.26 -0.11 -13.66
CA GLY A 28 12.19 -1.05 -14.31
C GLY A 28 11.93 -2.53 -13.99
N VAL A 29 10.70 -2.90 -13.61
CA VAL A 29 10.30 -4.30 -13.43
C VAL A 29 10.45 -5.04 -14.76
N LYS A 30 11.31 -6.08 -14.77
CA LYS A 30 11.63 -6.85 -15.97
C LYS A 30 10.48 -7.80 -16.33
N GLY A 31 10.19 -7.92 -17.62
CA GLY A 31 9.16 -8.84 -18.12
C GLY A 31 7.72 -8.40 -17.81
N ILE A 32 7.52 -7.14 -17.41
CA ILE A 32 6.20 -6.65 -17.00
C ILE A 32 5.24 -6.48 -18.18
N ASP A 33 5.73 -6.35 -19.41
CA ASP A 33 4.86 -6.20 -20.59
C ASP A 33 4.19 -7.54 -20.96
N GLU A 34 4.77 -8.67 -20.55
CA GLU A 34 4.29 -10.03 -20.82
C GLU A 34 3.37 -10.59 -19.72
N MET A 35 3.35 -9.95 -18.54
CA MET A 35 2.51 -10.33 -17.40
C MET A 35 1.04 -9.99 -17.63
N ASN A 36 0.12 -10.74 -17.02
CA ASN A 36 -1.26 -10.26 -16.86
C ASN A 36 -1.35 -9.16 -15.79
N ASP A 37 -2.50 -8.49 -15.64
CA ASP A 37 -2.60 -7.33 -14.72
C ASP A 37 -2.40 -7.69 -13.25
N ALA A 38 -2.83 -8.89 -12.84
CA ALA A 38 -2.63 -9.35 -11.47
C ALA A 38 -1.15 -9.60 -11.17
N GLU A 39 -0.44 -10.25 -12.11
CA GLU A 39 1.00 -10.49 -12.05
C GLU A 39 1.81 -9.19 -12.09
N ALA A 40 1.46 -8.27 -13.00
CA ALA A 40 2.12 -6.97 -13.12
C ALA A 40 1.95 -6.15 -11.83
N ALA A 41 0.77 -6.21 -11.20
CA ALA A 41 0.54 -5.55 -9.94
C ALA A 41 1.34 -6.17 -8.78
N ASP A 42 1.39 -7.51 -8.68
CA ASP A 42 2.23 -8.19 -7.68
C ASP A 42 3.72 -7.86 -7.87
N ALA A 43 4.22 -7.92 -9.09
CA ALA A 43 5.61 -7.61 -9.40
C ALA A 43 5.96 -6.14 -9.08
N THR A 44 5.03 -5.23 -9.32
CA THR A 44 5.19 -3.80 -8.98
C THR A 44 5.22 -3.59 -7.47
N ILE A 45 4.29 -4.20 -6.73
CA ILE A 45 4.25 -4.13 -5.26
C ILE A 45 5.54 -4.71 -4.66
N ALA A 46 6.01 -5.84 -5.19
CA ALA A 46 7.27 -6.45 -4.79
C ALA A 46 8.46 -5.51 -5.02
N ALA A 47 8.52 -4.82 -6.17
CA ALA A 47 9.55 -3.83 -6.44
C ALA A 47 9.50 -2.63 -5.47
N VAL A 48 8.30 -2.16 -5.08
CA VAL A 48 8.15 -1.11 -4.06
C VAL A 48 8.66 -1.59 -2.69
N LYS A 49 8.32 -2.82 -2.28
CA LYS A 49 8.82 -3.41 -1.03
C LYS A 49 10.35 -3.54 -1.04
N GLN A 50 10.92 -4.00 -2.16
CA GLN A 50 12.36 -4.13 -2.31
C GLN A 50 13.05 -2.76 -2.21
N LEU A 51 12.54 -1.74 -2.91
CA LEU A 51 13.07 -0.39 -2.84
C LEU A 51 13.05 0.16 -1.41
N SER A 52 11.95 -0.03 -0.68
CA SER A 52 11.84 0.36 0.73
C SER A 52 12.91 -0.31 1.60
N ALA A 53 13.18 -1.60 1.37
CA ALA A 53 14.23 -2.33 2.08
C ALA A 53 15.63 -1.82 1.72
N ASP A 54 15.90 -1.57 0.44
CA ASP A 54 17.20 -1.11 -0.07
C ASP A 54 17.61 0.24 0.54
N VAL A 55 16.64 1.11 0.83
CA VAL A 55 16.87 2.42 1.46
C VAL A 55 16.70 2.43 2.99
N GLY A 56 16.50 1.26 3.61
CA GLY A 56 16.47 1.10 5.07
C GLY A 56 15.17 1.57 5.75
N ILE A 57 14.03 1.55 5.04
CA ILE A 57 12.72 1.83 5.65
C ILE A 57 12.28 0.60 6.48
N PRO A 58 11.77 0.79 7.70
CA PRO A 58 11.19 -0.30 8.49
C PRO A 58 10.07 -1.03 7.73
N ALA A 59 10.02 -2.36 7.86
CA ALA A 59 9.06 -3.18 7.12
C ALA A 59 7.63 -3.09 7.65
N ASN A 60 7.45 -2.61 8.89
CA ASN A 60 6.17 -2.55 9.59
C ASN A 60 6.17 -1.40 10.61
N LEU A 61 5.10 -1.27 11.38
CA LEU A 61 4.94 -0.24 12.40
C LEU A 61 5.27 -0.73 13.82
N GLN A 62 5.91 -1.91 13.97
CA GLN A 62 6.29 -2.45 15.27
C GLN A 62 7.25 -1.51 15.99
N GLY A 63 6.93 -1.18 17.24
CA GLY A 63 7.70 -0.23 18.04
C GLY A 63 7.57 1.23 17.60
N ILE A 64 6.75 1.53 16.58
CA ILE A 64 6.44 2.87 16.09
C ILE A 64 4.99 3.24 16.42
N LEU A 65 4.06 2.35 16.10
CA LEU A 65 2.63 2.50 16.39
C LEU A 65 2.26 1.65 17.60
N LYS A 66 1.45 2.22 18.49
CA LYS A 66 0.81 1.47 19.57
C LYS A 66 -0.57 1.03 19.15
N GLU A 67 -0.95 -0.18 19.56
CA GLU A 67 -2.27 -0.74 19.26
C GLU A 67 -3.42 0.12 19.81
N GLU A 68 -3.23 0.75 20.97
CA GLU A 68 -4.22 1.62 21.61
C GLU A 68 -4.57 2.87 20.77
N ASP A 69 -3.67 3.32 19.90
CA ASP A 69 -3.85 4.51 19.06
C ASP A 69 -4.54 4.19 17.72
N ILE A 70 -4.71 2.90 17.36
CA ILE A 70 -5.16 2.50 16.02
C ILE A 70 -6.54 3.06 15.67
N HIS A 71 -7.51 2.96 16.58
CA HIS A 71 -8.88 3.39 16.32
C HIS A 71 -8.93 4.89 16.00
N PHE A 72 -8.28 5.70 16.83
CA PHE A 72 -8.18 7.16 16.64
C PHE A 72 -7.50 7.52 15.31
N LEU A 73 -6.41 6.83 14.96
CA LEU A 73 -5.71 7.07 13.70
C LEU A 73 -6.53 6.66 12.48
N ALA A 74 -7.34 5.60 12.59
CA ALA A 74 -8.22 5.17 11.52
C ALA A 74 -9.36 6.18 11.29
N GLU A 75 -9.98 6.70 12.35
CA GLU A 75 -10.96 7.79 12.24
C GLU A 75 -10.35 9.04 11.60
N SER A 76 -9.14 9.44 12.05
CA SER A 76 -8.44 10.59 11.49
C SER A 76 -8.09 10.39 10.01
N ALA A 77 -7.64 9.19 9.62
CA ALA A 77 -7.33 8.87 8.24
C ALA A 77 -8.59 8.83 7.36
N PHE A 78 -9.72 8.40 7.92
CA PHE A 78 -11.01 8.42 7.21
C PHE A 78 -11.53 9.85 6.98
N ALA A 79 -11.29 10.75 7.94
CA ALA A 79 -11.64 12.16 7.83
C ALA A 79 -10.65 13.00 6.98
N ASP A 80 -9.52 12.41 6.58
CA ASP A 80 -8.46 13.12 5.87
C ASP A 80 -8.90 13.58 4.47
N ALA A 81 -8.46 14.78 4.08
CA ALA A 81 -8.81 15.39 2.80
C ALA A 81 -8.26 14.64 1.58
N CYS A 82 -7.26 13.76 1.75
CA CYS A 82 -6.74 12.91 0.69
C CYS A 82 -7.58 11.64 0.48
N ARG A 83 -8.38 11.20 1.47
CA ARG A 83 -9.17 9.95 1.37
C ARG A 83 -10.07 9.89 0.13
N PRO A 84 -10.79 10.96 -0.28
CA PRO A 84 -11.61 10.93 -1.50
C PRO A 84 -10.84 10.62 -2.80
N GLY A 85 -9.50 10.75 -2.79
CA GLY A 85 -8.64 10.38 -3.91
C GLY A 85 -8.25 8.90 -3.96
N ASN A 86 -8.55 8.11 -2.92
CA ASN A 86 -8.27 6.67 -2.93
C ASN A 86 -9.16 5.97 -3.98
N PRO A 87 -8.62 5.10 -4.85
CA PRO A 87 -9.40 4.47 -5.93
C PRO A 87 -10.45 3.46 -5.42
N ARG A 88 -10.38 3.09 -4.15
CA ARG A 88 -11.32 2.21 -3.47
C ARG A 88 -12.03 2.98 -2.37
N ASP A 89 -13.36 2.94 -2.36
CA ASP A 89 -14.11 3.37 -1.17
C ASP A 89 -13.70 2.49 0.01
N THR A 90 -13.47 3.16 1.14
CA THR A 90 -12.94 2.51 2.35
C THR A 90 -13.80 2.89 3.55
N SER A 91 -13.62 2.21 4.68
CA SER A 91 -14.26 2.52 5.95
C SER A 91 -13.21 2.66 7.08
N VAL A 92 -13.63 3.18 8.24
CA VAL A 92 -12.76 3.23 9.44
C VAL A 92 -12.30 1.82 9.81
N GLU A 93 -13.18 0.83 9.76
CA GLU A 93 -12.90 -0.56 10.09
C GLU A 93 -11.89 -1.20 9.13
N GLU A 94 -11.98 -0.90 7.84
CA GLU A 94 -10.99 -1.35 6.87
C GLU A 94 -9.62 -0.70 7.11
N ILE A 95 -9.58 0.61 7.38
CA ILE A 95 -8.33 1.32 7.69
C ILE A 95 -7.70 0.77 8.98
N GLU A 96 -8.49 0.49 10.01
CA GLU A 96 -7.99 -0.17 11.22
C GLU A 96 -7.37 -1.53 10.91
N ALA A 97 -8.02 -2.34 10.09
CA ALA A 97 -7.49 -3.65 9.71
C ALA A 97 -6.13 -3.50 8.98
N LEU A 98 -5.97 -2.47 8.16
CA LEU A 98 -4.68 -2.15 7.54
C LEU A 98 -3.63 -1.78 8.59
N TYR A 99 -3.93 -0.92 9.57
CA TYR A 99 -2.99 -0.61 10.65
C TYR A 99 -2.63 -1.84 11.49
N LYS A 100 -3.62 -2.65 11.87
CA LYS A 100 -3.41 -3.89 12.65
C LYS A 100 -2.56 -4.91 11.89
N SER A 101 -2.64 -4.95 10.57
CA SER A 101 -1.78 -5.82 9.75
C SER A 101 -0.29 -5.44 9.78
N GLN A 102 0.04 -4.27 10.32
CA GLN A 102 1.40 -3.72 10.40
C GLN A 102 1.98 -3.69 11.82
N LEU A 103 1.24 -4.24 12.79
CA LEU A 103 1.74 -4.48 14.15
C LEU A 103 2.42 -5.84 14.29
#